data_AF-A0A3C1FJ64-F1
#
_entry.id   AF-A0A3C1FJ64-F1
#
_cell.length_a   1.000
_cell.length_b   1.000
_cell.length_c   1.000
_cell.angle_alpha   90.00
_cell.angle_beta   90.00
_cell.angle_gamma   90.00
#
_symmetry.space_group_name_H-M   'P 1'
#
loop_
_entity.id
_entity.type
_entity.pdbx_description
1 polymer ?
#
loop_
_entity_poly.entity_id
_entity_poly.type
_entity_poly.pdbx_seq_one_letter_code
_entity_poly.pdbx_strand_id
1 'polypeptide(L)'
;ESDLVAHYGKFGYRLYRFSRGEDSRPVETRRQAKSISAETTFATDISDPVHLERRLWQLCEKVSHRAKTAGQCGTGITLKLKTKDFRIRTRSAQLSAPSNL
;
A
#
# COMPACT_ATOMS: atom_id res chain seq x y z
N GLU A 1 -8.41 -8.03 29.58
CA GLU A 1 -9.09 -7.50 28.38
C GLU A 1 -9.15 -5.97 28.41
N SER A 2 -9.73 -5.37 29.45
CA SER A 2 -9.88 -3.92 29.61
C SER A 2 -8.57 -3.13 29.45
N ASP A 3 -7.46 -3.60 30.04
CA ASP A 3 -6.15 -2.93 29.88
C ASP A 3 -5.69 -2.91 28.42
N LEU A 4 -5.86 -4.01 27.69
CA LEU A 4 -5.48 -4.07 26.27
C LEU A 4 -6.37 -3.18 25.42
N VAL A 5 -7.65 -3.07 25.74
CA VAL A 5 -8.58 -2.16 25.05
C VAL A 5 -8.23 -0.70 25.34
N ALA A 6 -7.84 -0.37 26.58
CA ALA A 6 -7.41 0.98 26.93
C ALA A 6 -6.16 1.43 26.15
N HIS A 7 -5.19 0.52 25.97
CA HIS A 7 -3.93 0.83 25.27
C HIS A 7 -4.03 0.74 23.75
N TYR A 8 -4.85 -0.17 23.21
CA TYR A 8 -4.88 -0.51 21.78
C TYR A 8 -6.24 -0.32 21.11
N GLY A 9 -7.22 0.27 21.82
CA GLY A 9 -8.57 0.52 21.33
C GLY A 9 -9.27 -0.75 20.87
N LYS A 10 -9.97 -0.68 19.73
CA LYS A 10 -10.69 -1.82 19.14
C LYS A 10 -9.79 -3.04 18.87
N PHE A 11 -8.50 -2.84 18.66
CA PHE A 11 -7.55 -3.94 18.47
C PHE A 11 -7.27 -4.72 19.77
N GLY A 12 -7.45 -4.08 20.93
CA GLY A 12 -7.25 -4.72 22.24
C GLY A 12 -8.15 -5.94 22.47
N TYR A 13 -9.40 -5.89 22.00
CA TYR A 13 -10.31 -7.05 22.04
C TYR A 13 -9.75 -8.24 21.23
N ARG A 14 -9.21 -7.97 20.05
CA ARG A 14 -8.60 -9.02 19.21
C ARG A 14 -7.33 -9.58 19.84
N LEU A 15 -6.51 -8.70 20.39
CA LEU A 15 -5.25 -9.09 21.03
C LEU A 15 -5.50 -9.98 22.26
N TYR A 16 -6.52 -9.65 23.08
CA TYR A 16 -6.94 -10.46 24.22
C TYR A 16 -7.31 -11.89 23.81
N ARG A 17 -8.13 -12.05 22.76
CA ARG A 17 -8.54 -13.35 22.21
C ARG A 17 -7.37 -14.11 21.58
N PHE A 18 -6.54 -13.44 20.79
CA PHE A 18 -5.36 -14.04 20.16
C PHE A 18 -4.36 -14.58 21.17
N SER A 19 -4.14 -13.87 22.28
CA SER A 19 -3.26 -14.35 23.36
C SER A 19 -3.74 -15.65 24.02
N ARG A 20 -5.01 -16.01 23.83
CA ARG A 20 -5.67 -17.22 24.34
C ARG A 20 -5.89 -18.28 23.27
N GLY A 21 -5.40 -18.05 22.04
CA GLY A 21 -5.65 -18.94 20.91
C GLY A 21 -7.10 -18.89 20.39
N GLU A 22 -7.88 -17.88 20.79
CA GLU A 22 -9.26 -17.71 20.35
C GLU A 22 -9.30 -16.92 19.04
N ASP A 23 -9.57 -17.59 17.93
CA ASP A 23 -9.78 -16.94 16.62
C ASP A 23 -10.93 -17.62 15.87
N SER A 24 -12.08 -16.95 15.83
CA SER A 24 -13.29 -17.44 15.18
C SER A 24 -13.41 -17.01 13.71
N ARG A 25 -12.36 -16.43 13.12
CA ARG A 25 -12.41 -15.97 11.73
C ARG A 25 -12.47 -17.18 10.79
N PRO A 26 -13.37 -17.16 9.79
CA PRO A 26 -13.43 -18.22 8.80
C PRO A 26 -12.18 -18.18 7.91
N VAL A 27 -11.86 -19.33 7.33
CA VAL A 27 -10.84 -19.40 6.28
C VAL A 27 -11.39 -18.76 5.01
N GLU A 28 -10.78 -17.67 4.57
CA GLU A 28 -11.11 -17.01 3.30
C GLU A 28 -10.20 -17.52 2.18
N THR A 29 -10.76 -18.27 1.23
CA THR A 29 -10.00 -18.83 0.09
C THR A 29 -9.81 -17.84 -1.06
N ARG A 30 -10.56 -16.72 -1.05
CA ARG A 30 -10.51 -15.68 -2.08
C ARG A 30 -10.35 -14.32 -1.42
N ARG A 31 -9.36 -13.55 -1.88
CA ARG A 31 -9.13 -12.18 -1.45
C ARG A 31 -9.05 -11.27 -2.68
N GLN A 32 -9.90 -10.26 -2.72
CA GLN A 32 -9.81 -9.22 -3.74
C GLN A 32 -8.66 -8.26 -3.42
N ALA A 33 -7.87 -7.90 -4.43
CA ALA A 33 -6.84 -6.88 -4.29
C ALA A 33 -7.51 -5.53 -4.01
N LYS A 34 -7.08 -4.85 -2.94
CA LYS A 34 -7.58 -3.52 -2.57
C LYS A 34 -6.77 -2.37 -3.18
N SER A 35 -5.60 -2.69 -3.70
CA SER A 35 -4.66 -1.73 -4.29
C SER A 35 -3.70 -2.45 -5.23
N ILE A 36 -3.28 -1.78 -6.30
CA ILE A 36 -2.21 -2.22 -7.20
C ILE A 36 -1.07 -1.21 -7.09
N SER A 37 0.17 -1.70 -6.97
CA SER A 37 1.34 -0.84 -6.88
C SER A 37 2.57 -1.48 -7.53
N ALA A 38 3.56 -0.64 -7.84
CA ALA A 38 4.90 -1.05 -8.25
C ALA A 38 5.91 -0.12 -7.58
N GLU A 39 6.99 -0.70 -7.08
CA GLU A 39 8.08 0.04 -6.44
C GLU A 39 9.41 -0.63 -6.80
N THR A 40 10.48 0.17 -6.82
CA THR A 40 11.85 -0.28 -7.09
C THR A 40 12.76 0.34 -6.06
N THR A 41 13.57 -0.49 -5.38
CA THR A 41 14.73 0.00 -4.63
C THR A 41 15.91 0.07 -5.59
N PHE A 42 16.55 1.24 -5.71
CA PHE A 42 17.68 1.43 -6.61
C PHE A 42 18.98 0.92 -6.00
N ALA A 43 19.94 0.55 -6.84
CA ALA A 43 21.27 0.10 -6.40
C ALA A 43 22.11 1.25 -5.83
N THR A 44 21.89 2.46 -6.33
CA THR A 44 22.50 3.70 -5.85
C THR A 44 21.42 4.76 -5.65
N ASP A 45 21.67 5.69 -4.73
CA ASP A 45 20.76 6.80 -4.50
C ASP A 45 20.72 7.74 -5.72
N ILE A 46 19.51 8.13 -6.12
CA ILE A 46 19.27 9.07 -7.22
C ILE A 46 18.63 10.32 -6.64
N SER A 47 19.29 11.47 -6.80
CA SER A 47 18.78 12.78 -6.38
C SER A 47 18.36 13.68 -7.53
N ASP A 48 18.73 13.34 -8.77
CA ASP A 48 18.35 14.09 -9.97
C ASP A 48 16.85 13.93 -10.25
N PRO A 49 16.05 15.03 -10.24
CA PRO A 49 14.62 14.96 -10.50
C PRO A 49 14.26 14.38 -11.86
N VAL A 50 15.04 14.69 -12.91
CA VAL A 50 14.75 14.24 -14.28
C VAL A 50 14.92 12.72 -14.38
N HIS A 51 15.97 12.16 -13.80
CA HIS A 51 16.15 10.72 -13.72
C HIS A 51 15.05 10.07 -12.87
N LEU A 52 14.70 10.64 -11.71
CA LEU A 52 13.62 10.11 -10.88
C LEU A 52 12.28 10.09 -11.61
N GLU A 53 11.95 11.14 -12.37
CA GLU A 53 10.71 11.22 -13.15
C GLU A 53 10.66 10.13 -14.23
N ARG A 54 11.77 9.88 -14.94
CA ARG A 54 11.86 8.77 -15.91
C ARG A 54 11.63 7.41 -15.25
N ARG A 55 12.16 7.19 -14.05
CA ARG A 55 11.93 5.95 -13.29
C ARG A 55 10.50 5.84 -12.79
N LEU A 56 9.91 6.95 -12.35
CA LEU A 56 8.52 7.01 -11.95
C LEU A 56 7.60 6.65 -13.12
N TRP A 57 7.85 7.18 -14.32
CA TRP A 57 7.08 6.86 -15.52
C TRP A 57 7.04 5.35 -15.79
N GLN A 58 8.19 4.68 -15.70
CA GLN A 58 8.28 3.21 -15.85
C GLN A 58 7.46 2.45 -14.79
N LEU A 59 7.34 2.98 -13.58
CA LEU A 59 6.51 2.40 -12.53
C LEU A 59 5.02 2.64 -12.79
N CYS A 60 4.64 3.83 -13.27
CA CYS A 60 3.27 4.14 -13.68
C CYS A 60 2.80 3.19 -14.78
N GLU A 61 3.59 2.98 -15.83
CA GLU A 61 3.32 2.01 -16.90
C GLU A 61 3.08 0.59 -16.35
N LYS A 62 3.91 0.14 -15.40
CA LYS A 62 3.74 -1.18 -14.76
C LYS A 62 2.44 -1.27 -13.96
N VAL A 63 2.07 -0.21 -13.22
CA VAL A 63 0.81 -0.17 -12.46
C VAL A 63 -0.38 -0.17 -13.41
N SER A 64 -0.35 0.68 -14.43
CA SER A 64 -1.36 0.78 -15.50
C SER A 64 -1.57 -0.57 -16.17
N HIS A 65 -0.49 -1.23 -16.60
CA HIS A 65 -0.55 -2.56 -17.22
C HIS A 65 -1.19 -3.58 -16.27
N ARG A 66 -0.75 -3.65 -15.00
CA ARG A 66 -1.32 -4.57 -14.00
C ARG A 66 -2.81 -4.30 -13.75
N ALA A 67 -3.20 -3.04 -13.67
CA ALA A 67 -4.60 -2.64 -13.47
C ALA A 67 -5.47 -3.07 -14.66
N LYS A 68 -5.00 -2.83 -15.89
CA LYS A 68 -5.68 -3.27 -17.12
C LYS A 68 -5.80 -4.79 -17.19
N THR A 69 -4.73 -5.53 -16.95
CA THR A 69 -4.76 -7.01 -16.94
C THR A 69 -5.70 -7.58 -15.88
N ALA A 70 -5.80 -6.92 -14.71
CA ALA A 70 -6.72 -7.32 -13.66
C ALA A 70 -8.17 -6.87 -13.91
N GLY A 71 -8.44 -6.06 -14.93
CA GLY A 71 -9.75 -5.45 -15.16
C GLY A 71 -10.17 -4.48 -14.05
N GLN A 72 -9.20 -3.83 -13.39
CA GLN A 72 -9.42 -2.95 -12.24
C GLN A 72 -9.11 -1.49 -12.58
N CYS A 73 -9.77 -0.57 -11.87
CA CYS A 73 -9.50 0.87 -11.88
C CYS A 73 -9.47 1.42 -10.45
N GLY A 74 -8.83 2.57 -10.26
CA GLY A 74 -8.73 3.22 -8.96
C GLY A 74 -8.88 4.74 -9.06
N THR A 75 -9.36 5.35 -7.97
CA THR A 75 -9.47 6.81 -7.84
C THR A 75 -8.32 7.39 -7.01
N GLY A 76 -7.78 6.62 -6.07
CA GLY A 76 -6.69 7.05 -5.19
C GLY A 76 -5.33 6.70 -5.76
N ILE A 77 -4.47 7.70 -5.93
CA ILE A 77 -3.06 7.52 -6.28
C ILE A 77 -2.22 7.76 -5.03
N THR A 78 -1.20 6.94 -4.83
CA THR A 78 -0.21 7.14 -3.75
C THR A 78 1.21 7.03 -4.30
N LEU A 79 2.00 8.09 -4.12
CA LEU A 79 3.43 8.12 -4.42
C LEU A 79 4.23 7.92 -3.13
N LYS A 80 5.18 6.99 -3.16
CA LYS A 80 6.13 6.75 -2.07
C LYS A 80 7.55 7.04 -2.55
N LEU A 81 8.27 7.83 -1.78
CA LEU A 81 9.69 8.08 -1.96
C LEU A 81 10.42 7.67 -0.68
N LYS A 82 11.38 6.76 -0.78
CA LYS A 82 12.26 6.39 0.33
C LYS A 82 13.60 7.11 0.16
N THR A 83 14.03 7.81 1.22
CA THR A 83 15.32 8.51 1.22
C THR A 83 16.46 7.57 1.61
N LYS A 84 17.71 8.01 1.39
CA LYS A 84 18.94 7.30 1.80
C LYS A 84 18.98 6.94 3.29
N ASP A 85 18.41 7.79 4.14
CA ASP A 85 18.28 7.56 5.59
C ASP A 85 17.07 6.69 5.95
N PHE A 86 16.55 5.92 5.00
CA PHE A 86 15.41 5.01 5.15
C PHE A 86 14.09 5.67 5.56
N ARG A 87 13.96 6.99 5.42
CA ARG A 87 12.71 7.71 5.69
C ARG A 87 11.76 7.63 4.50
N ILE A 88 10.51 7.28 4.74
CA ILE A 88 9.47 7.21 3.71
C ILE A 88 8.67 8.51 3.70
N ARG A 89 8.58 9.14 2.54
CA ARG A 89 7.68 10.25 2.25
C ARG A 89 6.56 9.76 1.35
N THR A 90 5.33 9.92 1.82
CA THR A 90 4.13 9.51 1.09
C THR A 90 3.30 10.74 0.72
N ARG A 91 2.80 10.76 -0.51
CA ARG A 91 1.79 11.73 -0.97
C ARG A 91 0.67 10.96 -1.64
N SER A 92 -0.56 11.36 -1.36
CA SER A 92 -1.74 10.76 -1.95
C SER A 92 -2.61 11.82 -2.57
N ALA A 93 -3.24 11.49 -3.69
CA ALA A 93 -4.16 12.34 -4.41
C ALA A 93 -5.37 11.52 -4.87
N GLN A 94 -6.51 12.19 -4.99
CA GLN A 94 -7.74 11.60 -5.48
C GLN A 94 -8.03 12.14 -6.89
N LEU A 95 -8.29 11.24 -7.82
CA LEU A 95 -8.76 11.57 -9.16
C LEU A 95 -10.26 11.86 -9.15
N SER A 96 -10.72 12.69 -10.07
CA SER A 96 -12.14 13.02 -10.27
C SER A 96 -12.96 11.83 -10.81
N ALA A 97 -12.31 10.90 -11.51
CA ALA A 97 -12.91 9.68 -12.02
C ALA A 97 -11.96 8.48 -11.85
N PRO A 98 -12.47 7.24 -11.76
CA PRO A 98 -11.63 6.05 -11.73
C PRO A 98 -10.76 5.95 -12.98
N SER A 99 -9.47 5.64 -12.80
CA SER A 99 -8.53 5.47 -13.89
C SER A 99 -7.74 4.17 -13.74
N ASN A 100 -7.37 3.60 -14.87
CA ASN A 100 -6.36 2.54 -15.01
C ASN A 100 -5.26 2.94 -16.01
N LEU A 101 -5.21 4.23 -16.35
CA LEU A 101 -4.23 4.84 -17.26
C LEU A 101 -2.88 5.00 -16.57
#